data_AF-A0A8T1MZ14-F1
#
_entry.id   AF-A0A8T1MZ14-F1
#
_cell.length_a   1.000
_cell.length_b   1.000
_cell.length_c   1.000
_cell.angle_alpha   90.00
_cell.angle_beta   90.00
_cell.angle_gamma   90.00
#
_symmetry.space_group_name_H-M   'P 1'
#
loop_
_entity.id
_entity.type
_entity.pdbx_description
1 polymer ?
#
loop_
_entity_poly.entity_id
_entity_poly.type
_entity_poly.pdbx_seq_one_letter_code
_entity_poly.pdbx_strand_id
1 'polypeptide(L)'
;MLLEVLCLCLIFCLPASSQDAVGAYTPFRCPTANEVQAFTSLLNAELSNYLGAEAVSGQEIQILEVSTQVVAGTNYRIKIRLANDRCYLVEVYQSLPSPEDGSVTLRITSLTPMTCPIAQTCIGYTN
;
A
#
# COMPACT_ATOMS: atom_id res chain seq x y z
N MET A 1 24.78 -43.89 -18.00
CA MET A 1 25.00 -42.55 -17.43
C MET A 1 24.84 -41.44 -18.47
N LEU A 2 23.75 -41.39 -19.24
CA LEU A 2 23.50 -40.26 -20.15
C LEU A 2 22.01 -39.95 -20.37
N LEU A 3 21.11 -40.61 -19.64
CA LEU A 3 19.65 -40.45 -19.77
C LEU A 3 19.02 -39.70 -18.59
N GLU A 4 19.72 -39.58 -17.46
CA GLU A 4 19.24 -38.93 -16.24
C GLU A 4 19.37 -37.39 -16.27
N VAL A 5 20.26 -36.85 -17.11
CA VAL A 5 20.57 -35.40 -17.13
C VAL A 5 19.60 -34.62 -18.02
N LEU A 6 18.86 -35.29 -18.91
CA LEU A 6 17.95 -34.63 -19.85
C LEU A 6 16.61 -34.21 -19.22
N CYS A 7 16.29 -34.73 -18.03
CA CYS A 7 14.98 -34.50 -17.39
C CYS A 7 14.89 -33.16 -16.64
N LEU A 8 16.03 -32.52 -16.32
CA LEU A 8 16.06 -31.26 -15.56
C LEU A 8 15.80 -30.00 -16.42
N CYS A 9 15.88 -30.08 -17.75
CA CYS A 9 15.67 -28.92 -18.63
C CYS A 9 14.22 -28.71 -19.07
N LEU A 10 13.32 -29.68 -18.85
CA LEU A 10 11.92 -29.60 -19.33
C LEU A 10 10.95 -28.92 -18.34
N ILE A 11 11.44 -28.47 -17.17
CA ILE A 11 10.60 -27.74 -16.18
C ILE A 11 10.48 -26.24 -16.52
N PHE A 12 11.18 -25.74 -17.55
CA PHE A 12 11.13 -24.31 -17.93
C PHE A 12 10.00 -23.89 -18.89
N CYS A 13 9.09 -24.81 -19.26
CA CYS A 13 7.99 -24.50 -20.18
C CYS A 13 6.60 -24.56 -19.51
N LEU A 14 6.50 -24.07 -18.26
CA LEU A 14 5.18 -23.71 -17.73
C LEU A 14 4.80 -22.34 -18.30
N PRO A 15 3.55 -22.15 -18.78
CA PRO A 15 3.07 -20.83 -19.15
C PRO A 15 3.25 -19.90 -17.95
N ALA A 16 3.72 -18.67 -18.20
CA ALA A 16 3.92 -17.64 -17.20
C ALA A 16 2.59 -17.34 -16.49
N SER A 17 2.26 -18.10 -15.45
CA SER A 17 1.35 -17.62 -14.43
C SER A 17 2.03 -16.39 -13.84
N SER A 18 1.26 -15.32 -13.63
CA SER A 18 1.72 -14.16 -12.87
C SER A 18 2.04 -14.62 -11.45
N GLN A 19 3.24 -15.17 -11.26
CA GLN A 19 3.79 -15.44 -9.96
C GLN A 19 4.08 -14.07 -9.37
N ASP A 20 3.21 -13.59 -8.48
CA ASP A 20 3.58 -12.50 -7.59
C ASP A 20 4.86 -12.96 -6.88
N ALA A 21 5.99 -12.38 -7.29
CA ALA A 21 7.27 -12.69 -6.68
C ALA A 21 7.13 -12.45 -5.18
N VAL A 22 7.52 -13.43 -4.36
CA VAL A 22 7.40 -13.30 -2.90
C VAL A 22 8.11 -12.02 -2.45
N GLY A 23 7.37 -11.15 -1.77
CA GLY A 23 7.87 -9.85 -1.33
C GLY A 23 7.80 -8.74 -2.37
N ALA A 24 7.11 -8.90 -3.50
CA ALA A 24 6.74 -7.77 -4.37
C ALA A 24 5.49 -7.04 -3.86
N TYR A 25 5.32 -5.78 -4.26
CA TYR A 25 4.06 -5.07 -4.09
C TYR A 25 3.00 -5.64 -5.03
N THR A 26 1.80 -5.84 -4.50
CA THR A 26 0.62 -6.17 -5.31
C THR A 26 0.24 -4.99 -6.21
N PRO A 27 -0.50 -5.24 -7.31
CA PRO A 27 -1.13 -4.15 -8.05
C PRO A 27 -2.01 -3.27 -7.15
N PHE A 28 -2.13 -1.98 -7.48
CA PHE A 28 -3.03 -1.09 -6.77
C PHE A 28 -4.47 -1.57 -6.87
N ARG A 29 -5.18 -1.53 -5.73
CA ARG A 29 -6.58 -1.90 -5.59
C ARG A 29 -7.33 -0.89 -4.73
N CYS A 30 -8.65 -1.01 -4.69
CA CYS A 30 -9.45 -0.22 -3.77
C CYS A 30 -9.17 -0.59 -2.30
N PRO A 31 -9.16 0.40 -1.40
CA PRO A 31 -9.05 0.15 0.03
C PRO A 31 -10.35 -0.49 0.55
N THR A 32 -10.21 -1.35 1.55
CA THR A 32 -11.34 -1.86 2.35
C THR A 32 -11.80 -0.79 3.35
N ALA A 33 -13.01 -0.91 3.90
CA ALA A 33 -13.52 0.04 4.90
C ALA A 33 -12.61 0.14 6.15
N ASN A 34 -12.05 -0.99 6.59
CA ASN A 34 -11.12 -1.02 7.73
C ASN A 34 -9.81 -0.31 7.41
N GLU A 35 -9.28 -0.48 6.19
CA GLU A 35 -8.09 0.24 5.73
C GLU A 35 -8.35 1.75 5.64
N VAL A 36 -9.51 2.16 5.10
CA VAL A 36 -9.90 3.58 5.06
C VAL A 36 -9.91 4.16 6.47
N GLN A 37 -10.56 3.49 7.42
CA GLN A 37 -10.62 3.96 8.80
C GLN A 37 -9.23 4.05 9.44
N ALA A 38 -8.44 2.98 9.38
CA ALA A 38 -7.12 2.92 10.01
C ALA A 38 -6.14 3.94 9.40
N PHE A 39 -6.10 4.04 8.07
CA PHE A 39 -5.20 4.97 7.40
C PHE A 39 -5.66 6.42 7.55
N THR A 40 -6.96 6.69 7.60
CA THR A 40 -7.45 8.06 7.89
C THR A 40 -7.01 8.51 9.28
N SER A 41 -7.13 7.63 10.28
CA SER A 41 -6.64 7.92 11.64
C SER A 41 -5.12 8.16 11.66
N LEU A 42 -4.33 7.33 10.98
CA LEU A 42 -2.88 7.50 10.88
C LEU A 42 -2.49 8.81 10.18
N LEU A 43 -3.11 9.10 9.03
CA LEU A 43 -2.78 10.27 8.21
C LEU A 43 -3.13 11.57 8.94
N ASN A 44 -4.27 11.62 9.63
CA ASN A 44 -4.63 12.77 10.46
C ASN A 44 -3.65 13.01 11.62
N ALA A 45 -3.04 11.94 12.16
CA ALA A 45 -2.09 12.04 13.25
C ALA A 45 -0.67 12.41 12.80
N GLU A 46 -0.19 11.87 11.67
CA GLU A 46 1.22 11.95 11.30
C GLU A 46 1.52 12.82 10.08
N LEU A 47 0.57 13.10 9.18
CA LEU A 47 0.87 13.74 7.90
C LEU A 47 1.41 15.18 8.04
N SER A 48 1.01 15.89 9.10
CA SER A 48 1.52 17.23 9.44
C SER A 48 3.02 17.22 9.72
N ASN A 49 3.58 16.11 10.21
CA ASN A 49 5.02 15.97 10.45
C ASN A 49 5.84 15.95 9.15
N TYR A 50 5.20 15.61 8.03
CA TYR A 50 5.85 15.52 6.71
C TYR A 50 5.59 16.76 5.84
N LEU A 51 4.38 17.32 5.88
CA LEU A 51 3.97 18.44 5.02
C LEU A 51 3.93 19.80 5.72
N GLY A 52 4.02 19.83 7.05
CA GLY A 52 3.74 21.01 7.88
C GLY A 52 2.25 21.16 8.18
N ALA A 53 1.92 21.70 9.37
CA ALA A 53 0.55 21.81 9.86
C ALA A 53 -0.37 22.62 8.92
N GLU A 54 0.12 23.73 8.38
CA GLU A 54 -0.64 24.60 7.45
C GLU A 54 -1.07 23.88 6.16
N ALA A 55 -0.29 22.89 5.73
CA ALA A 55 -0.55 22.18 4.48
C ALA A 55 -1.66 21.12 4.60
N VAL A 56 -2.02 20.72 5.82
CA VAL A 56 -2.96 19.63 6.11
C VAL A 56 -4.12 20.05 7.04
N SER A 57 -4.01 21.18 7.73
CA SER A 57 -5.06 21.66 8.64
C SER A 57 -6.38 21.90 7.89
N GLY A 58 -7.44 21.25 8.35
CA GLY A 58 -8.78 21.34 7.74
C GLY A 58 -8.89 20.73 6.34
N GLN A 59 -7.89 20.00 5.87
CA GLN A 59 -7.94 19.31 4.58
C GLN A 59 -8.61 17.95 4.75
N GLU A 60 -9.61 17.67 3.92
CA GLU A 60 -10.12 16.30 3.76
C GLU A 60 -9.07 15.45 3.03
N ILE A 61 -8.78 14.26 3.57
CA ILE A 61 -7.83 13.31 2.99
C ILE A 61 -8.60 12.19 2.34
N GLN A 62 -8.52 12.12 1.01
CA GLN A 62 -9.15 11.07 0.23
C GLN A 62 -8.14 9.96 -0.07
N ILE A 63 -8.41 8.74 0.42
CA ILE A 63 -7.63 7.55 0.09
C ILE A 63 -8.15 6.98 -1.23
N LEU A 64 -7.27 6.91 -2.24
CA LEU A 64 -7.64 6.52 -3.60
C LEU A 64 -7.45 5.02 -3.83
N GLU A 65 -6.24 4.53 -3.60
CA GLU A 65 -5.84 3.15 -3.90
C GLU A 65 -4.75 2.70 -2.94
N VAL A 66 -4.69 1.38 -2.70
CA VAL A 66 -3.74 0.73 -1.83
C VAL A 66 -3.04 -0.41 -2.58
N SER A 67 -1.74 -0.52 -2.38
CA SER A 67 -0.90 -1.64 -2.81
C SER A 67 -0.17 -2.19 -1.58
N THR A 68 0.00 -3.52 -1.51
CA THR A 68 0.50 -4.19 -0.31
C THR A 68 1.71 -5.06 -0.63
N GLN A 69 2.64 -5.15 0.30
CA GLN A 69 3.79 -6.04 0.22
C GLN A 69 3.95 -6.72 1.57
N VAL A 70 3.89 -8.06 1.59
CA VAL A 70 4.10 -8.86 2.80
C VAL A 70 5.61 -8.96 3.07
N VAL A 71 6.01 -8.62 4.29
CA VAL A 71 7.39 -8.68 4.80
C VAL A 71 7.38 -9.32 6.20
N ALA A 72 8.33 -9.00 7.07
CA ALA A 72 8.21 -9.25 8.51
C ALA A 72 7.21 -8.26 9.17
N GLY A 73 5.98 -8.24 8.65
CA GLY A 73 5.00 -7.17 8.78
C GLY A 73 4.33 -6.94 7.42
N THR A 74 3.78 -5.75 7.21
CA THR A 74 3.22 -5.37 5.90
C THR A 74 3.62 -3.96 5.54
N ASN A 75 4.20 -3.80 4.35
CA ASN A 75 4.36 -2.48 3.74
C ASN A 75 3.13 -2.16 2.90
N TYR A 76 2.64 -0.93 3.02
CA TYR A 76 1.55 -0.38 2.23
C TYR A 76 2.06 0.79 1.39
N ARG A 77 1.51 0.90 0.19
CA ARG A 77 1.61 2.05 -0.69
C ARG A 77 0.22 2.62 -0.88
N ILE A 78 0.00 3.84 -0.44
CA ILE A 78 -1.31 4.46 -0.38
C ILE A 78 -1.28 5.72 -1.25
N LYS A 79 -2.11 5.77 -2.28
CA LYS A 79 -2.32 7.00 -3.04
C LYS A 79 -3.38 7.83 -2.32
N ILE A 80 -3.03 9.06 -1.98
CA ILE A 80 -3.96 10.00 -1.34
C ILE A 80 -4.13 11.26 -2.19
N ARG A 81 -5.28 11.91 -2.06
CA ARG A 81 -5.56 13.26 -2.55
C ARG A 81 -5.97 14.14 -1.39
N LEU A 82 -5.40 15.33 -1.31
CA LEU A 82 -5.82 16.38 -0.39
C LEU A 82 -6.86 17.28 -1.08
N ALA A 83 -7.67 17.99 -0.31
CA ALA A 83 -8.71 18.89 -0.84
C ALA A 83 -8.17 20.02 -1.74
N ASN A 84 -6.87 20.34 -1.67
CA ASN A 84 -6.20 21.27 -2.60
C ASN A 84 -5.63 20.61 -3.87
N ASP A 85 -6.15 19.45 -4.26
CA ASP A 85 -5.80 18.72 -5.49
C ASP A 85 -4.33 18.29 -5.60
N ARG A 86 -3.61 18.26 -4.48
CA ARG A 86 -2.28 17.64 -4.41
C ARG A 86 -2.41 16.17 -4.07
N CYS A 87 -1.68 15.33 -4.80
CA CYS A 87 -1.64 13.90 -4.56
C CYS A 87 -0.26 13.44 -4.09
N TYR A 88 -0.27 12.44 -3.22
CA TYR A 88 0.93 11.84 -2.66
C TYR A 88 0.83 10.33 -2.67
N LEU A 89 1.98 9.68 -2.88
CA LEU A 89 2.20 8.29 -2.53
C LEU A 89 2.76 8.25 -1.11
N VAL A 90 1.98 7.73 -0.18
CA VAL A 90 2.37 7.50 1.20
C VAL A 90 2.81 6.05 1.32
N GLU A 91 4.01 5.82 1.84
CA GLU A 91 4.43 4.48 2.26
C GLU A 91 4.21 4.33 3.76
N VAL A 92 3.55 3.25 4.16
CA VAL A 92 3.21 2.94 5.55
C VAL A 92 3.71 1.55 5.88
N TYR A 93 4.34 1.41 7.05
CA TYR A 93 4.69 0.10 7.59
C TYR A 93 3.72 -0.29 8.71
N GLN A 94 3.23 -1.51 8.65
CA GLN A 94 2.49 -2.18 9.72
C GLN A 94 3.38 -3.25 10.35
N SER A 95 3.52 -3.20 11.68
CA SER A 95 4.23 -4.25 12.42
C SER A 95 3.50 -5.60 12.36
N LEU A 96 4.23 -6.68 12.67
CA LEU A 96 3.58 -7.92 13.08
C LEU A 96 2.70 -7.68 14.32
N PRO A 97 1.63 -8.46 14.52
CA PRO A 97 0.86 -8.44 15.74
C PRO A 97 1.74 -8.69 16.97
N SER A 98 1.56 -7.88 18.00
CA SER A 98 2.22 -8.06 19.29
C SER A 98 1.86 -9.44 19.87
N PRO A 99 2.84 -10.20 20.39
CA PRO A 99 2.56 -11.49 21.04
C PRO A 99 1.67 -11.37 22.29
N GLU A 100 1.63 -10.20 22.92
CA GLU A 100 0.92 -9.99 24.21
C GLU A 100 -0.58 -9.77 24.01
N ASP A 101 -0.95 -8.91 23.06
CA ASP A 101 -2.33 -8.44 22.89
C ASP A 101 -2.80 -8.44 21.43
N GLY A 102 -1.95 -8.87 20.48
CA GLY A 102 -2.26 -8.86 19.06
C GLY A 102 -2.30 -7.47 18.43
N SER A 103 -1.93 -6.42 19.15
CA SER A 103 -1.92 -5.05 18.62
C SER A 103 -0.92 -4.89 17.47
N VAL A 104 -1.25 -4.02 16.53
CA VAL A 104 -0.36 -3.64 15.43
C VAL A 104 -0.06 -2.15 15.50
N THR A 105 1.15 -1.77 15.10
CA THR A 105 1.55 -0.37 14.96
C THR A 105 1.63 0.00 13.50
N LEU A 106 1.08 1.16 13.15
CA LEU A 106 1.21 1.76 11.83
C LEU A 106 2.15 2.96 11.92
N ARG A 107 3.00 3.15 10.91
CA ARG A 107 3.91 4.30 10.82
C ARG A 107 4.09 4.72 9.38
N ILE A 108 4.00 6.02 9.10
CA ILE A 108 4.44 6.54 7.79
C ILE A 108 5.96 6.36 7.69
N THR A 109 6.43 5.80 6.59
CA THR A 109 7.86 5.62 6.29
C THR A 109 8.36 6.57 5.21
N SER A 110 7.48 6.98 4.30
CA SER A 110 7.81 7.90 3.22
C SER A 110 6.58 8.65 2.72
N LEU A 111 6.80 9.84 2.17
CA LEU A 111 5.79 10.64 1.50
C LEU A 111 6.38 11.24 0.22
N THR A 112 5.83 10.86 -0.93
CA THR A 112 6.34 11.29 -2.25
C THR A 112 5.24 11.99 -3.04
N PRO A 113 5.43 13.24 -3.51
CA PRO A 113 4.47 13.89 -4.40
C PRO A 113 4.26 13.08 -5.69
N MET A 114 3.03 13.03 -6.17
CA MET A 114 2.69 12.37 -7.43
C MET A 114 1.61 13.13 -8.21
N THR A 115 1.49 12.83 -9.50
CA THR A 115 0.39 13.34 -10.32
C THR A 115 -0.92 12.69 -9.90
N CYS A 116 -1.98 13.50 -9.71
CA CYS A 116 -3.29 12.97 -9.39
C CYS A 116 -3.86 12.13 -10.55
N PRO A 117 -4.44 10.94 -10.26
CA PRO A 117 -5.11 10.16 -11.29
C PRO A 117 -6.35 10.91 -11.79
N ILE A 118 -6.54 10.89 -13.12
CA ILE A 118 -7.60 11.64 -13.82
C ILE A 118 -8.99 11.07 -13.54
N ALA A 119 -9.07 9.78 -13.20
CA ALA A 119 -10.29 9.10 -12.77
C ALA A 119 -10.05 8.36 -11.45
N GLN A 120 -10.98 8.45 -10.50
CA GLN A 120 -10.96 7.59 -9.33
C GLN A 120 -11.43 6.20 -9.73
N THR A 121 -10.53 5.22 -9.66
CA THR A 121 -10.83 3.82 -9.97
C THR A 121 -11.82 3.20 -8.96
N CYS A 122 -11.88 3.77 -7.75
CA CYS A 122 -12.71 3.28 -6.67
C CYS A 122 -13.96 4.16 -6.54
N ILE A 123 -15.11 3.63 -6.96
CA ILE A 123 -16.41 4.27 -6.76
C ILE A 123 -16.69 4.24 -5.24
N GLY A 124 -16.97 5.43 -4.69
CA GLY A 124 -16.79 5.76 -3.28
C GLY A 124 -17.60 4.94 -2.26
N TYR A 125 -17.00 4.78 -1.08
CA TYR A 125 -17.74 4.69 0.17
C TYR A 125 -17.98 6.13 0.68
N THR A 126 -18.87 6.85 0.01
CA THR A 126 -19.49 8.03 0.61
C THR A 126 -20.54 7.52 1.60
N ASN A 127 -20.30 7.73 2.91
CA ASN A 127 -21.38 7.69 3.89
C ASN A 127 -22.29 8.90 3.71
#